data_AF-A0A4Q4ZIE6-F1
#
_entry.id   AF-A0A4Q4ZIE6-F1
#
_cell.length_a   1.000
_cell.length_b   1.000
_cell.length_c   1.000
_cell.angle_alpha   90.00
_cell.angle_beta   90.00
_cell.angle_gamma   90.00
#
_symmetry.space_group_name_H-M   'P 1'
#
loop_
_entity.id
_entity.type
_entity.pdbx_description
1 polymer ?
#
loop_
_entity_poly.entity_id
_entity_poly.type
_entity_poly.pdbx_seq_one_letter_code
_entity_poly.pdbx_strand_id
1 'polypeptide(L)'
;MLLPDFGKIVESVSRILELNPEDVKDLAGRTRTTADDLLSDKKFRSLQLEPSMLGGFSGAAAVTSAHGTAHQVVLGTLRGVNEDLMAFAGYLDKAVEGLGDADDLSATALDQLAQIRYGDAADQARLSAQEQYVPRDDT
;
A
#
# COMPACT_ATOMS: atom_id res chain seq x y z
N MET A 1 3.71 31.09 16.57
CA MET A 1 3.27 29.70 16.79
C MET A 1 2.05 29.50 15.90
N LEU A 2 2.22 28.89 14.73
CA LEU A 2 1.13 28.66 13.77
C LEU A 2 0.38 27.40 14.21
N LEU A 3 -0.89 27.56 14.56
CA LEU A 3 -1.78 26.42 14.81
C LEU A 3 -1.91 25.62 13.50
N PRO A 4 -1.83 24.28 13.55
CA PRO A 4 -2.07 23.45 12.39
C PRO A 4 -3.48 23.72 11.84
N ASP A 5 -3.58 23.86 10.53
CA ASP A 5 -4.85 24.07 9.82
C ASP A 5 -5.64 22.76 9.81
N PHE A 6 -6.45 22.57 10.85
CA PHE A 6 -7.27 21.38 11.06
C PHE A 6 -8.21 21.09 9.87
N GLY A 7 -8.58 22.11 9.08
CA GLY A 7 -9.40 21.92 7.87
C GLY A 7 -8.69 21.08 6.81
N LYS A 8 -7.39 21.32 6.59
CA LYS A 8 -6.59 20.55 5.62
C LYS A 8 -6.30 19.13 6.09
N ILE A 9 -6.17 18.94 7.40
CA ILE A 9 -5.98 17.61 8.00
C ILE A 9 -7.26 16.80 7.83
N VAL A 10 -8.43 17.37 8.13
CA VAL A 10 -9.73 16.72 7.93
C VAL A 10 -9.99 16.41 6.46
N GLU A 11 -9.67 17.31 5.52
CA GLU A 11 -9.84 17.03 4.08
C GLU A 11 -8.89 15.91 3.60
N SER A 12 -7.66 15.87 4.11
CA SER A 12 -6.69 14.81 3.79
C SER A 12 -7.15 13.46 4.37
N VAL A 13 -7.65 13.45 5.60
CA VAL A 13 -8.21 12.26 6.26
C VAL A 13 -9.49 11.78 5.56
N SER A 14 -10.37 12.69 5.13
CA SER A 14 -11.58 12.35 4.38
C SER A 14 -11.28 11.75 3.00
N ARG A 15 -10.23 12.16 2.30
CA ARG A 15 -9.79 11.48 1.06
C ARG A 15 -9.16 10.11 1.32
N ILE A 16 -8.49 9.95 2.47
CA ILE A 16 -7.99 8.63 2.90
C ILE A 16 -9.16 7.68 3.21
N LEU A 17 -10.26 8.20 3.77
CA LEU A 17 -11.48 7.45 4.10
C LEU A 17 -12.28 6.94 2.88
N GLU A 18 -12.01 7.42 1.66
CA GLU A 18 -12.65 6.90 0.43
C GLU A 18 -11.91 5.70 -0.18
N LEU A 19 -10.74 5.33 0.33
CA LEU A 19 -9.98 4.17 -0.14
C LEU A 19 -10.38 2.91 0.62
N ASN A 20 -11.06 2.00 -0.07
CA ASN A 20 -11.38 0.68 0.45
C ASN A 20 -10.12 -0.22 0.42
N PRO A 21 -9.66 -0.75 1.58
CA PRO A 21 -8.49 -1.62 1.67
C PRO A 21 -8.57 -2.87 0.78
N GLU A 22 -9.78 -3.42 0.60
CA GLU A 22 -9.97 -4.62 -0.22
C GLU A 22 -9.74 -4.33 -1.71
N ASP A 23 -10.14 -3.16 -2.19
CA ASP A 23 -9.89 -2.75 -3.59
C ASP A 23 -8.38 -2.61 -3.86
N VAL A 24 -7.62 -2.15 -2.86
CA VAL A 24 -6.16 -2.03 -2.95
C VAL A 24 -5.48 -3.40 -2.92
N LYS A 25 -5.96 -4.34 -2.10
CA LYS A 25 -5.48 -5.74 -2.12
C LYS A 25 -5.78 -6.42 -3.46
N ASP A 26 -6.96 -6.23 -4.01
CA ASP A 26 -7.33 -6.73 -5.32
C ASP A 26 -6.42 -6.15 -6.42
N LEU A 27 -6.12 -4.86 -6.35
CA LEU A 27 -5.16 -4.22 -7.26
C LEU A 27 -3.76 -4.81 -7.12
N ALA A 28 -3.29 -5.07 -5.89
CA ALA A 28 -2.01 -5.73 -5.65
C ALA A 28 -1.98 -7.13 -6.25
N GLY A 29 -3.05 -7.92 -6.09
CA GLY A 29 -3.22 -9.23 -6.71
C GLY A 29 -3.15 -9.15 -8.24
N ARG A 30 -3.93 -8.26 -8.86
CA ARG A 30 -3.92 -8.06 -10.32
C ARG A 30 -2.56 -7.61 -10.85
N THR A 31 -1.85 -6.79 -10.09
CA THR A 31 -0.50 -6.33 -10.43
C THR A 31 0.48 -7.51 -10.47
N ARG A 32 0.42 -8.43 -9.50
CA ARG A 32 1.24 -9.65 -9.50
C ARG A 32 0.93 -10.55 -10.69
N THR A 33 -0.35 -10.79 -10.97
CA THR A 33 -0.77 -11.57 -12.14
C THR A 33 -0.23 -10.95 -13.44
N THR A 34 -0.35 -9.62 -13.58
CA THR A 34 0.19 -8.91 -14.74
C THR A 34 1.71 -9.08 -14.86
N ALA A 35 2.43 -9.02 -13.73
CA ALA A 35 3.87 -9.23 -13.70
C ALA A 35 4.22 -10.66 -14.16
N ASP A 36 3.54 -11.69 -13.64
CA ASP A 36 3.77 -13.08 -14.03
C ASP A 36 3.47 -13.32 -15.53
N ASP A 37 2.37 -12.75 -16.02
CA ASP A 37 1.98 -12.84 -17.42
C ASP A 37 3.02 -12.22 -18.36
N LEU A 38 3.66 -11.13 -17.94
CA LEU A 38 4.71 -10.44 -18.72
C LEU A 38 5.87 -11.38 -19.09
N LEU A 39 6.22 -12.31 -18.20
CA LEU A 39 7.29 -13.28 -18.41
C LEU A 39 6.81 -14.59 -19.06
N SER A 40 5.50 -14.76 -19.22
CA SER A 40 4.90 -16.00 -19.71
C SER A 40 4.99 -16.19 -21.24
N ASP A 41 5.33 -15.14 -22.00
CA ASP A 41 5.40 -15.20 -23.46
C ASP A 41 6.54 -16.11 -23.94
N LYS A 42 6.16 -17.38 -24.20
CA LYS A 42 7.06 -18.40 -24.73
C LYS A 42 7.51 -18.11 -26.15
N LYS A 43 6.68 -17.45 -26.97
CA LYS A 43 7.00 -17.20 -28.39
C LYS A 43 8.15 -16.23 -28.50
N PHE A 44 8.09 -15.13 -27.74
CA PHE A 44 9.19 -14.19 -27.66
C PHE A 44 10.45 -14.90 -27.14
N ARG A 45 10.38 -15.59 -26.00
CA ARG A 45 11.56 -16.25 -25.38
C ARG A 45 12.22 -17.32 -26.24
N SER A 46 11.47 -17.97 -27.14
CA SER A 46 11.99 -18.94 -28.10
C SER A 46 12.48 -18.32 -29.42
N LEU A 47 12.29 -17.01 -29.61
CA LEU A 47 12.65 -16.34 -30.85
C LEU A 47 14.18 -16.30 -30.98
N GLN A 48 14.69 -17.08 -31.93
CA GLN A 48 16.10 -17.14 -32.26
C GLN A 48 16.27 -17.00 -33.77
N LEU A 49 17.28 -16.24 -34.17
CA LEU A 49 17.66 -16.08 -35.56
C LEU A 49 19.01 -16.77 -35.79
N GLU A 50 18.99 -17.82 -36.59
CA GLU A 50 20.20 -18.58 -36.94
C GLU A 50 20.82 -18.07 -38.25
N PRO A 51 22.16 -18.11 -38.41
CA PRO A 51 22.81 -17.63 -39.63
C PRO A 51 22.34 -18.36 -40.90
N SER A 52 21.96 -19.63 -40.77
CA SER A 52 21.42 -20.45 -41.85
C SER A 52 20.08 -19.93 -42.39
N MET A 53 19.30 -19.22 -41.56
CA MET A 53 18.04 -18.58 -41.96
C MET A 53 18.26 -17.39 -42.92
N LEU A 54 19.49 -16.89 -43.01
CA LEU A 54 19.86 -15.72 -43.83
C LEU A 54 20.54 -16.10 -45.16
N GLY A 55 20.50 -17.39 -45.54
CA GLY A 55 20.89 -17.82 -46.89
C GLY A 55 22.36 -17.60 -47.27
N GLY A 56 23.27 -17.57 -46.29
CA GLY A 56 24.72 -17.42 -46.55
C GLY A 56 25.17 -15.99 -46.88
N PHE A 57 24.37 -14.98 -46.57
CA PHE A 57 24.75 -13.58 -46.69
C PHE A 57 26.04 -13.26 -45.92
N SER A 58 26.96 -12.48 -46.51
CA SER A 58 28.28 -12.18 -45.94
C SER A 58 28.26 -11.38 -44.63
N GLY A 59 27.09 -10.87 -44.21
CA GLY A 59 26.86 -10.26 -42.90
C GLY A 59 25.98 -11.08 -41.96
N ALA A 60 25.62 -12.33 -42.30
CA ALA A 60 24.65 -13.11 -41.53
C ALA A 60 25.03 -13.25 -40.05
N ALA A 61 26.31 -13.50 -39.75
CA ALA A 61 26.79 -13.62 -38.37
C ALA A 61 26.67 -12.31 -37.57
N ALA A 62 26.88 -11.15 -38.22
CA ALA A 62 26.72 -9.85 -37.57
C ALA A 62 25.24 -9.56 -37.28
N VAL A 63 24.35 -9.90 -38.21
CA VAL A 63 22.90 -9.74 -38.03
C VAL A 63 22.36 -10.64 -36.92
N THR A 64 22.77 -11.91 -36.87
CA THR A 64 22.32 -12.83 -35.82
C THR A 64 22.87 -12.43 -34.45
N SER A 65 24.11 -11.95 -34.38
CA SER A 65 24.69 -11.39 -33.16
C SER A 65 23.95 -10.13 -32.69
N ALA A 66 23.64 -9.20 -33.59
CA ALA A 66 22.86 -8.00 -33.28
C ALA A 66 21.44 -8.36 -32.82
N HIS A 67 20.80 -9.32 -33.49
CA HIS A 67 19.50 -9.86 -33.07
C HIS A 67 19.55 -10.47 -31.67
N GLY A 68 20.54 -11.31 -31.38
CA GLY A 68 20.74 -11.89 -30.06
C GLY A 68 20.92 -10.82 -28.98
N THR A 69 21.73 -9.80 -29.24
CA THR A 69 21.91 -8.66 -28.32
C THR A 69 20.60 -7.92 -28.08
N ALA A 70 19.87 -7.57 -29.14
CA ALA A 70 18.58 -6.90 -29.04
C ALA A 70 17.57 -7.74 -28.24
N HIS A 71 17.56 -9.06 -28.49
CA HIS A 71 16.72 -10.01 -27.76
C HIS A 71 17.05 -10.02 -26.26
N GLN A 72 18.34 -10.04 -25.89
CA GLN A 72 18.77 -9.97 -24.48
C GLN A 72 18.39 -8.65 -23.81
N VAL A 73 18.51 -7.52 -24.51
CA VAL A 73 18.09 -6.21 -23.99
C VAL A 73 16.61 -6.23 -23.66
N VAL A 74 15.76 -6.67 -24.60
CA VAL A 74 14.32 -6.72 -24.37
C VAL A 74 13.97 -7.70 -23.24
N LEU A 75 14.60 -8.88 -23.17
CA LEU A 75 14.41 -9.81 -22.04
C LEU A 75 14.81 -9.18 -20.70
N GLY A 76 15.92 -8.43 -20.67
CA GLY A 76 16.36 -7.70 -19.48
C GLY A 76 15.34 -6.65 -19.06
N THR A 77 14.82 -5.86 -20.00
CA THR A 77 13.77 -4.88 -19.74
C THR A 77 12.49 -5.52 -19.20
N LEU A 78 12.05 -6.64 -19.79
CA LEU A 78 10.87 -7.36 -19.31
C LEU A 78 11.07 -7.88 -17.88
N ARG A 79 12.25 -8.39 -17.54
CA ARG A 79 12.56 -8.78 -16.15
C ARG A 79 12.52 -7.59 -15.20
N GLY A 80 13.12 -6.46 -15.57
CA GLY A 80 13.08 -5.24 -14.76
C GLY A 80 11.64 -4.76 -14.51
N VAL A 81 10.81 -4.72 -15.54
CA VAL A 81 9.39 -4.35 -15.40
C VAL A 81 8.64 -5.34 -14.51
N ASN A 82 8.91 -6.64 -14.62
CA ASN A 82 8.32 -7.64 -13.71
C ASN A 82 8.73 -7.38 -12.25
N GLU A 83 10.02 -7.13 -11.99
CA GLU A 83 10.53 -6.82 -10.65
C GLU A 83 9.88 -5.56 -10.07
N ASP A 84 9.78 -4.50 -10.88
CA ASP A 84 9.13 -3.24 -10.49
C ASP A 84 7.65 -3.44 -10.16
N LEU A 85 6.92 -4.23 -10.95
CA LEU A 85 5.51 -4.54 -10.68
C LEU A 85 5.32 -5.39 -9.41
N MET A 86 6.20 -6.37 -9.18
CA MET A 86 6.20 -7.17 -7.96
C MET A 86 6.49 -6.32 -6.72
N ALA A 87 7.46 -5.40 -6.82
CA ALA A 87 7.77 -4.44 -5.75
C ALA A 87 6.59 -3.49 -5.50
N PHE A 88 5.98 -2.96 -6.57
CA PHE A 88 4.80 -2.10 -6.48
C PHE A 88 3.63 -2.80 -5.78
N ALA A 89 3.32 -4.05 -6.15
CA ALA A 89 2.30 -4.83 -5.45
C ALA A 89 2.64 -5.03 -3.96
N GLY A 90 3.92 -5.26 -3.63
CA GLY A 90 4.37 -5.33 -2.24
C GLY A 90 4.20 -4.01 -1.47
N TYR A 91 4.36 -2.85 -2.11
CA TYR A 91 4.08 -1.56 -1.48
C TYR A 91 2.58 -1.32 -1.26
N LEU A 92 1.72 -1.80 -2.17
CA LEU A 92 0.26 -1.72 -1.98
C LEU A 92 -0.18 -2.52 -0.75
N ASP A 93 0.33 -3.74 -0.58
CA ASP A 93 0.01 -4.54 0.62
C ASP A 93 0.47 -3.87 1.91
N LYS A 94 1.69 -3.31 1.93
CA LYS A 94 2.20 -2.56 3.08
C LYS A 94 1.39 -1.31 3.38
N ALA A 95 0.87 -0.64 2.36
CA ALA A 95 0.01 0.52 2.54
C ALA A 95 -1.32 0.13 3.20
N VAL A 96 -1.89 -1.01 2.82
CA VAL A 96 -3.11 -1.55 3.44
C VAL A 96 -2.87 -1.98 4.90
N GLU A 97 -1.75 -2.66 5.17
CA GLU A 97 -1.34 -3.02 6.53
C GLU A 97 -1.19 -1.78 7.42
N GLY A 98 -0.49 -0.75 6.93
CA GLY A 98 -0.32 0.50 7.67
C GLY A 98 -1.62 1.28 7.91
N LEU A 99 -2.62 1.14 7.04
CA LEU A 99 -3.95 1.71 7.27
C LEU A 99 -4.67 0.98 8.41
N GLY A 100 -4.62 -0.37 8.41
CA GLY A 100 -5.19 -1.18 9.48
C GLY A 100 -4.58 -0.86 10.85
N ASP A 101 -3.25 -0.75 10.94
CA ASP A 101 -2.55 -0.37 12.16
C ASP A 101 -2.98 1.03 12.67
N ALA A 102 -3.19 1.98 11.75
CA ALA A 102 -3.64 3.32 12.08
C ALA A 102 -5.09 3.36 12.57
N ASP A 103 -5.96 2.53 11.99
CA ASP A 103 -7.35 2.38 12.41
C ASP A 103 -7.44 1.75 13.80
N ASP A 104 -6.66 0.70 14.07
CA ASP A 104 -6.61 0.04 15.40
C ASP A 104 -6.08 0.99 16.49
N LEU A 105 -5.05 1.78 16.16
CA LEU A 105 -4.53 2.81 17.06
C LEU A 105 -5.57 3.90 17.34
N SER A 106 -6.30 4.34 16.31
CA SER A 106 -7.36 5.34 16.43
C SER A 106 -8.54 4.83 17.24
N ALA A 107 -8.96 3.58 17.02
CA ALA A 107 -10.02 2.93 17.79
C ALA A 107 -9.63 2.82 19.27
N THR A 108 -8.38 2.42 19.56
CA THR A 108 -7.85 2.35 20.93
C THR A 108 -7.83 3.73 21.59
N ALA A 109 -7.38 4.78 20.88
CA ALA A 109 -7.35 6.14 21.41
C ALA A 109 -8.76 6.70 21.68
N LEU A 110 -9.72 6.41 20.80
CA LEU A 110 -11.12 6.80 20.98
C LEU A 110 -11.78 6.08 22.17
N ASP A 111 -11.49 4.79 22.37
CA ASP A 111 -12.00 4.02 23.52
C ASP A 111 -11.44 4.57 24.84
N GLN A 112 -10.15 4.88 24.90
CA GLN A 112 -9.53 5.54 26.06
C GLN A 112 -10.17 6.91 26.35
N LEU A 113 -10.40 7.73 25.31
CA LEU A 113 -11.09 9.03 25.46
C LEU A 113 -12.52 8.88 25.94
N ALA A 114 -13.26 7.89 25.44
CA ALA A 114 -14.62 7.60 25.88
C ALA A 114 -14.63 7.20 27.37
N GLN A 115 -13.71 6.32 27.80
CA GLN A 115 -13.57 5.90 29.18
C GLN A 115 -13.25 7.06 30.13
N ILE A 116 -12.37 7.99 29.74
CA ILE A 116 -12.09 9.22 30.52
C ILE A 116 -13.34 10.09 30.67
N ARG A 117 -14.16 10.19 29.61
CA ARG A 117 -15.38 11.00 29.61
C ARG A 117 -16.50 10.44 30.49
N TYR A 118 -16.58 9.11 30.62
CA TYR A 118 -17.63 8.42 31.39
C TYR A 118 -17.20 8.05 32.82
N GLY A 119 -15.93 7.75 33.07
CA GLY A 119 -15.47 7.09 34.30
C GLY A 119 -15.04 8.02 35.44
N ASP A 120 -14.37 9.13 35.17
CA ASP A 120 -13.70 9.88 36.25
C ASP A 120 -14.32 11.25 36.52
N ALA A 121 -14.60 12.07 35.50
CA ALA A 121 -15.06 13.43 35.73
C ALA A 121 -16.52 13.50 36.20
N ALA A 122 -17.40 12.67 35.65
CA ALA A 122 -18.82 12.64 36.02
C ALA A 122 -19.04 12.01 37.40
N ASP A 123 -18.33 10.91 37.71
CA ASP A 123 -18.42 10.24 39.00
C ASP A 123 -17.72 11.01 40.12
N GLN A 124 -16.55 11.66 39.85
CA GLN A 124 -15.96 12.57 40.83
C GLN A 124 -16.80 13.82 41.07
N ALA A 125 -17.42 14.39 40.03
CA ALA A 125 -18.35 15.52 40.20
C ALA A 125 -19.59 15.11 41.00
N ARG A 126 -20.08 13.87 40.83
CA ARG A 126 -21.21 13.34 41.60
C ARG A 126 -20.84 13.06 43.05
N LEU A 127 -19.67 12.49 43.31
CA LEU A 127 -19.16 12.23 44.66
C LEU A 127 -18.87 13.54 45.42
N SER A 128 -18.18 14.49 44.79
CA SER A 128 -17.89 15.79 45.40
C SER A 128 -19.15 16.63 45.66
N ALA A 129 -20.15 16.56 44.78
CA ALA A 129 -21.45 17.18 45.02
C ALA A 129 -22.23 16.53 46.19
N GLN A 130 -22.10 15.21 46.38
CA GLN A 130 -22.68 14.52 47.54
C GLN A 130 -21.95 14.89 48.84
N GLU A 131 -20.62 14.98 48.83
CA GLU A 131 -19.85 15.40 50.02
C GLU A 131 -20.11 16.85 50.43
N GLN A 132 -20.40 17.75 49.49
CA GLN A 132 -20.73 19.16 49.78
C GLN A 132 -22.17 19.40 50.28
N TYR A 133 -23.10 18.48 50.03
CA TYR A 133 -24.53 18.68 50.32
C TYR A 133 -25.12 17.75 51.38
N VAL A 134 -24.34 16.84 52.00
CA VAL A 134 -24.78 16.16 53.22
C VAL A 134 -24.72 17.17 54.38
N PRO A 135 -25.86 17.61 54.95
CA PRO A 135 -25.83 18.42 56.14
C PRO A 135 -25.19 17.59 57.25
N ARG A 136 -24.19 18.14 57.94
CA ARG A 136 -23.80 17.59 59.24
C ARG A 136 -25.02 17.78 60.15
N ASP A 137 -25.66 16.67 60.49
CA ASP A 137 -26.57 16.64 61.64
C ASP A 137 -25.73 16.98 62.87
N ASP A 138 -25.87 18.22 63.33
CA ASP A 138 -25.38 18.66 64.62
C ASP A 138 -26.31 18.09 65.71
N THR A 139 -25.87 17.01 66.37
CA THR A 139 -26.33 16.59 67.70
C THR A 139 -25.16 16.16 68.57
#